data_AF-A0A2V4WAJ0-F1
#
_entry.id   AF-A0A2V4WAJ0-F1
#
_cell.length_a   1.000
_cell.length_b   1.000
_cell.length_c   1.000
_cell.angle_alpha   90.00
_cell.angle_beta   90.00
_cell.angle_gamma   90.00
#
_symmetry.space_group_name_H-M   'P 1'
#
loop_
_entity.id
_entity.type
_entity.pdbx_description
1 polymer ?
#
loop_
_entity_poly.entity_id
_entity_poly.type
_entity_poly.pdbx_seq_one_letter_code
_entity_poly.pdbx_strand_id
1 'polypeptide(L)'
;MKKVLFITLLSLFILSGCSTHEQIDIKSPSYMYSENSEIGRNVRVSLNGTLNKKDDVFEGELSIDDIVFKKVIFTHNTLLISYEGSKRTVLGDIYFDKQANQYAIIVTEPELYTKLTHAKFQNKGLVISSPASSLAEAKIIEAKLKAME
;
A
#
# COMPACT_ATOMS: atom_id res chain seq x y z
N MET A 1 -31.11 -63.81 0.56
CA MET A 1 -31.22 -62.50 -0.15
C MET A 1 -30.77 -61.41 0.80
N LYS A 2 -29.82 -60.57 0.35
CA LYS A 2 -29.66 -59.10 0.58
C LYS A 2 -29.80 -58.57 2.03
N LYS A 3 -28.93 -57.72 2.59
CA LYS A 3 -27.80 -56.90 2.11
C LYS A 3 -27.07 -56.40 3.37
N VAL A 4 -25.73 -56.42 3.35
CA VAL A 4 -24.86 -55.77 4.34
C VAL A 4 -25.03 -54.26 4.21
N LEU A 5 -25.33 -53.57 5.32
CA LEU A 5 -25.42 -52.10 5.35
C LEU A 5 -24.03 -51.54 5.70
N PHE A 6 -23.27 -51.15 4.68
CA PHE A 6 -22.02 -50.42 4.84
C PHE A 6 -22.33 -48.94 5.05
N ILE A 7 -22.19 -48.43 6.27
CA ILE A 7 -22.27 -47.00 6.56
C ILE A 7 -20.88 -46.42 6.29
N THR A 8 -20.73 -45.71 5.16
CA THR A 8 -19.49 -45.02 4.80
C THR A 8 -19.54 -43.58 5.33
N LEU A 9 -18.66 -43.31 6.29
CA LEU A 9 -18.39 -42.02 6.91
C LEU A 9 -17.71 -41.11 5.88
N LEU A 10 -18.39 -40.06 5.40
CA LEU A 10 -17.84 -39.10 4.45
C LEU A 10 -17.30 -37.87 5.21
N SER A 11 -16.08 -37.97 5.73
CA SER A 11 -15.34 -36.82 6.25
C SER A 11 -14.80 -35.98 5.10
N LEU A 12 -15.52 -34.91 4.73
CA LEU A 12 -14.97 -33.84 3.89
C LEU A 12 -13.93 -33.07 4.71
N PHE A 13 -12.67 -33.50 4.64
CA PHE A 13 -11.53 -32.63 4.91
C PHE A 13 -11.44 -31.63 3.76
N ILE A 14 -12.04 -30.45 3.95
CA ILE A 14 -11.76 -29.30 3.08
C ILE A 14 -10.34 -28.85 3.43
N LEU A 15 -9.36 -29.38 2.72
CA LEU A 15 -7.99 -28.87 2.70
C LEU A 15 -8.01 -27.52 1.98
N SER A 16 -8.44 -26.48 2.69
CA SER A 16 -8.21 -25.10 2.27
C SER A 16 -6.71 -24.85 2.33
N GLY A 17 -6.02 -24.99 1.20
CA GLY A 17 -4.65 -24.55 1.07
C GLY A 17 -4.59 -23.05 1.32
N CYS A 18 -4.11 -22.64 2.50
CA CYS A 18 -3.85 -21.23 2.79
C CYS A 18 -2.84 -20.71 1.77
N SER A 19 -3.25 -19.84 0.85
CA SER A 19 -2.30 -19.13 0.00
C SER A 19 -1.45 -18.23 0.89
N THR A 20 -0.12 -18.37 0.76
CA THR A 20 0.83 -17.52 1.48
C THR A 20 0.88 -16.10 0.90
N HIS A 21 0.22 -15.88 -0.24
CA HIS A 21 0.14 -14.60 -0.91
C HIS A 21 -1.32 -14.10 -0.96
N GLU A 22 -1.48 -12.81 -0.76
CA GLU A 22 -2.72 -12.07 -0.87
C GLU A 22 -2.62 -11.06 -2.02
N GLN A 23 -3.63 -11.01 -2.88
CA GLN A 23 -3.69 -9.98 -3.91
C GLN A 23 -4.17 -8.67 -3.27
N ILE A 24 -3.43 -7.60 -3.54
CA ILE A 24 -3.79 -6.23 -3.17
C ILE A 24 -4.08 -5.47 -4.46
N ASP A 25 -5.27 -4.86 -4.55
CA ASP A 25 -5.64 -3.93 -5.62
C ASP A 25 -6.38 -2.74 -5.00
N ILE A 26 -5.63 -1.73 -4.58
CA ILE A 26 -6.18 -0.53 -3.95
C ILE A 26 -6.26 0.57 -4.99
N LYS A 27 -7.49 1.01 -5.25
CA LYS A 27 -7.83 2.13 -6.12
C LYS A 27 -8.85 2.99 -5.40
N SER A 28 -8.37 3.88 -4.55
CA SER A 28 -9.21 4.74 -3.71
C SER A 28 -8.78 6.20 -3.79
N PRO A 29 -9.71 7.14 -3.54
CA PRO A 29 -9.36 8.55 -3.41
C PRO A 29 -8.20 8.72 -2.44
N SER A 30 -7.22 9.52 -2.84
CA SER A 30 -6.07 9.84 -2.01
C SER A 30 -5.92 11.35 -1.94
N TYR A 31 -5.51 11.85 -0.78
CA TYR A 31 -5.27 13.27 -0.57
C TYR A 31 -3.80 13.50 -0.25
N MET A 32 -3.17 14.35 -1.04
CA MET A 32 -1.78 14.76 -0.88
C MET A 32 -1.72 16.13 -0.22
N TYR A 33 -0.86 16.28 0.79
CA TYR A 33 -0.66 17.54 1.47
C TYR A 33 0.77 17.74 1.94
N SER A 34 1.09 18.99 2.26
CA SER A 34 2.32 19.36 2.97
C SER A 34 1.98 20.26 4.14
N GLU A 35 2.58 20.02 5.30
CA GLU A 35 2.31 20.84 6.50
C GLU A 35 2.87 22.26 6.43
N ASN A 36 3.94 22.47 5.65
CA ASN A 36 4.70 23.73 5.62
C ASN A 36 4.50 24.52 4.32
N SER A 37 3.53 24.12 3.49
CA SER A 37 3.22 24.80 2.23
C SER A 37 1.73 24.71 1.93
N GLU A 38 1.24 25.53 1.00
CA GLU A 38 -0.15 25.51 0.54
C GLU A 38 -0.47 24.32 -0.38
N ILE A 39 0.40 23.30 -0.42
CA ILE A 39 0.20 22.10 -1.22
C ILE A 39 -0.85 21.24 -0.52
N GLY A 40 -2.02 21.14 -1.15
CA GLY A 40 -3.12 20.29 -0.73
C GLY A 40 -4.04 19.99 -1.91
N ARG A 41 -4.14 18.72 -2.31
CA ARG A 41 -5.03 18.32 -3.41
C ARG A 41 -5.34 16.82 -3.39
N ASN A 42 -6.43 16.46 -4.05
CA ASN A 42 -6.67 15.07 -4.42
C ASN A 42 -5.63 14.61 -5.45
N VAL A 43 -5.18 13.36 -5.30
CA VAL A 43 -4.28 12.64 -6.21
C VAL A 43 -4.88 11.28 -6.53
N ARG A 44 -4.66 10.78 -7.74
CA ARG A 44 -5.01 9.40 -8.08
C ARG A 44 -3.86 8.50 -7.70
N VAL A 45 -4.08 7.58 -6.77
CA VAL A 45 -3.07 6.59 -6.42
C VAL A 45 -3.63 5.20 -6.58
N SER A 46 -2.81 4.30 -7.10
CA SER A 46 -3.13 2.88 -7.11
C SER A 46 -1.96 2.07 -6.60
N LEU A 47 -2.29 1.01 -5.86
CA LEU A 47 -1.35 0.03 -5.36
C LEU A 47 -1.82 -1.35 -5.80
N ASN A 48 -1.10 -1.99 -6.71
CA ASN A 48 -1.49 -3.27 -7.28
C ASN A 48 -0.35 -4.28 -7.17
N GLY A 49 -0.58 -5.41 -6.51
CA GLY A 49 0.48 -6.39 -6.31
C GLY A 49 0.10 -7.51 -5.38
N THR A 50 1.11 -8.15 -4.81
CA THR A 50 0.94 -9.28 -3.89
C THR A 50 1.60 -8.97 -2.56
N LEU A 51 0.89 -9.27 -1.47
CA LEU A 51 1.42 -9.28 -0.12
C LEU A 51 1.74 -10.73 0.28
N ASN A 52 3.00 -11.01 0.59
CA ASN A 52 3.39 -12.26 1.22
C ASN A 52 3.01 -12.21 2.71
N LYS A 53 2.04 -13.03 3.12
CA LYS A 53 1.51 -13.08 4.49
C LYS A 53 2.50 -13.58 5.53
N LYS A 54 3.52 -14.35 5.11
CA LYS A 54 4.53 -14.89 6.01
C LYS A 54 5.53 -13.83 6.44
N ASP A 55 5.98 -13.02 5.49
CA ASP A 55 7.05 -12.06 5.68
C ASP A 55 6.53 -10.60 5.78
N ASP A 56 5.23 -10.41 5.59
CA ASP A 56 4.52 -9.12 5.52
C ASP A 56 5.07 -8.14 4.47
N VAL A 57 5.65 -8.70 3.41
CA VAL A 57 6.25 -7.94 2.30
C VAL A 57 5.26 -7.78 1.17
N PHE A 58 5.02 -6.53 0.78
CA PHE A 58 4.35 -6.19 -0.47
C PHE A 58 5.37 -6.11 -1.60
N GLU A 59 5.03 -6.70 -2.74
CA GLU A 59 5.70 -6.46 -4.03
C GLU A 59 4.66 -6.18 -5.10
N GLY A 60 4.86 -5.11 -5.88
CA GLY A 60 3.90 -4.73 -6.91
C GLY A 60 4.21 -3.42 -7.61
N GLU A 61 3.17 -2.80 -8.15
CA GLU A 61 3.17 -1.53 -8.82
C GLU A 61 2.53 -0.45 -7.94
N LEU A 62 3.13 0.75 -7.97
CA LEU A 62 2.57 1.98 -7.41
C LEU A 62 2.42 2.99 -8.54
N SER A 63 1.23 3.57 -8.67
CA SER A 63 1.02 4.74 -9.53
C SER A 63 0.59 5.94 -8.69
N ILE A 64 1.15 7.11 -8.96
CA ILE A 64 0.72 8.40 -8.38
C ILE A 64 0.51 9.38 -9.53
N ASP A 65 -0.75 9.79 -9.74
CA ASP A 65 -1.21 10.48 -10.95
C ASP A 65 -0.71 9.75 -12.22
N ASP A 66 0.16 10.37 -13.02
CA ASP A 66 0.69 9.81 -14.27
C ASP A 66 2.08 9.16 -14.08
N ILE A 67 2.60 9.10 -12.86
CA ILE A 67 3.90 8.50 -12.51
C ILE A 67 3.68 7.04 -12.13
N VAL A 68 4.39 6.12 -12.78
CA VAL A 68 4.26 4.68 -12.55
C VAL A 68 5.59 4.07 -12.12
N PHE A 69 5.57 3.37 -10.99
CA PHE A 69 6.66 2.57 -10.46
C PHE A 69 6.28 1.09 -10.57
N LYS A 70 6.72 0.44 -11.66
CA LYS A 70 6.34 -0.95 -12.00
C LYS A 70 6.76 -2.00 -10.97
N LYS A 71 7.79 -1.70 -10.18
CA LYS A 71 8.28 -2.56 -9.11
C LYS A 71 8.57 -1.72 -7.88
N VAL A 72 7.72 -1.85 -6.88
CA VAL A 72 7.92 -1.34 -5.52
C VAL A 72 7.87 -2.47 -4.52
N ILE A 73 8.62 -2.32 -3.44
CA ILE A 73 8.70 -3.26 -2.33
C ILE A 73 8.66 -2.48 -1.02
N PHE A 74 7.87 -2.96 -0.07
CA PHE A 74 7.83 -2.43 1.30
C PHE A 74 7.20 -3.44 2.27
N THR A 75 7.39 -3.21 3.56
CA THR A 75 6.53 -3.73 4.65
C THR A 75 5.89 -2.54 5.37
N HIS A 76 4.90 -2.77 6.24
CA HIS A 76 4.37 -1.70 7.09
C HIS A 76 5.51 -1.00 7.87
N ASN A 77 5.44 0.33 7.98
CA ASN A 77 6.39 1.16 8.72
C ASN A 77 7.86 0.99 8.26
N THR A 78 8.07 0.96 6.95
CA THR A 78 9.41 0.89 6.36
C THR A 78 9.56 1.80 5.15
N LEU A 79 10.74 1.74 4.52
CA LEU A 79 11.01 2.43 3.27
C LEU A 79 10.16 1.87 2.13
N LEU A 80 9.51 2.76 1.38
CA LEU A 80 8.95 2.49 0.08
C LEU A 80 10.07 2.54 -0.97
N ILE A 81 10.43 1.38 -1.50
CA ILE A 81 11.57 1.23 -2.42
C ILE A 81 11.05 0.89 -3.80
N SER A 82 11.50 1.61 -4.83
CA SER A 82 11.27 1.23 -6.24
C SER A 82 12.53 0.67 -6.90
N TYR A 83 12.34 -0.23 -7.86
CA TYR A 83 13.41 -0.77 -8.70
C TYR A 83 13.15 -0.51 -10.18
N GLU A 84 14.18 -0.02 -10.87
CA GLU A 84 14.22 0.11 -12.32
C GLU A 84 15.49 -0.59 -12.84
N GLY A 85 15.33 -1.84 -13.31
CA GLY A 85 16.48 -2.73 -13.55
C GLY A 85 17.27 -2.95 -12.26
N SER A 86 18.55 -2.59 -12.25
CA SER A 86 19.41 -2.65 -11.06
C SER A 86 19.38 -1.39 -10.19
N LYS A 87 18.72 -0.32 -10.64
CA LYS A 87 18.64 0.95 -9.90
C LYS A 87 17.63 0.82 -8.78
N ARG A 88 18.09 1.02 -7.54
CA ARG A 88 17.26 1.11 -6.33
C ARG A 88 17.03 2.58 -5.98
N THR A 89 15.78 2.99 -5.86
CA THR A 89 15.39 4.33 -5.40
C THR A 89 14.52 4.21 -4.15
N VAL A 90 14.83 4.98 -3.10
CA VAL A 90 13.96 5.13 -1.93
C VAL A 90 13.02 6.28 -2.22
N LEU A 91 11.73 6.01 -2.37
CA LEU A 91 10.71 7.03 -2.70
C LEU A 91 10.28 7.81 -1.45
N GLY A 92 10.28 7.14 -0.31
CA GLY A 92 9.66 7.63 0.91
C GLY A 92 9.58 6.57 2.00
N ASP A 93 8.85 6.92 3.05
CA ASP A 93 8.36 5.98 4.06
C ASP A 93 6.92 5.60 3.74
N ILE A 94 6.50 4.40 4.14
CA ILE A 94 5.12 3.94 3.97
C ILE A 94 4.60 3.26 5.22
N TYR A 95 3.36 3.62 5.56
CA TYR A 95 2.53 2.96 6.56
C TYR A 95 1.36 2.32 5.83
N PHE A 96 1.06 1.07 6.15
CA PHE A 96 0.07 0.28 5.43
C PHE A 96 -0.77 -0.57 6.39
N ASP A 97 -2.09 -0.41 6.35
CA ASP A 97 -3.06 -1.30 7.00
C ASP A 97 -3.74 -2.14 5.93
N LYS A 98 -3.27 -3.38 5.80
CA LYS A 98 -3.79 -4.35 4.83
C LYS A 98 -5.25 -4.72 5.07
N GLN A 99 -5.70 -4.75 6.33
CA GLN A 99 -7.07 -5.16 6.66
C GLN A 99 -8.07 -4.08 6.24
N ALA A 100 -7.69 -2.82 6.43
CA ALA A 100 -8.52 -1.68 6.07
C ALA A 100 -8.22 -1.11 4.67
N ASN A 101 -7.25 -1.66 3.94
CA ASN A 101 -6.74 -1.13 2.67
C ASN A 101 -6.37 0.36 2.75
N GLN A 102 -5.71 0.75 3.84
CA GLN A 102 -5.30 2.13 4.07
C GLN A 102 -3.79 2.26 3.96
N TYR A 103 -3.31 3.40 3.46
CA TYR A 103 -1.90 3.73 3.48
C TYR A 103 -1.66 5.21 3.74
N ALA A 104 -0.45 5.50 4.21
CA ALA A 104 0.15 6.82 4.21
C ALA A 104 1.57 6.72 3.66
N ILE A 105 1.89 7.50 2.63
CA ILE A 105 3.22 7.61 2.04
C ILE A 105 3.80 8.97 2.40
N ILE A 106 4.99 8.98 2.97
CA ILE A 106 5.77 10.20 3.22
C ILE A 106 6.85 10.27 2.16
N VAL A 107 6.68 11.16 1.17
CA VAL A 107 7.64 11.30 0.06
C VAL A 107 8.89 12.01 0.56
N THR A 108 10.04 11.34 0.44
CA THR A 108 11.36 11.87 0.82
C THR A 108 12.30 12.02 -0.37
N GLU A 109 11.95 11.44 -1.52
CA GLU A 109 12.76 11.51 -2.74
C GLU A 109 12.58 12.86 -3.47
N PRO A 110 13.65 13.65 -3.69
CA PRO A 110 13.55 15.00 -4.23
C PRO A 110 12.95 15.10 -5.64
N GLU A 111 13.28 14.18 -6.55
CA GLU A 111 12.75 14.22 -7.91
C GLU A 111 11.24 13.95 -7.93
N LEU A 112 10.78 12.95 -7.18
CA LEU A 112 9.38 12.61 -7.01
C LEU A 112 8.61 13.77 -6.37
N TYR A 113 9.13 14.36 -5.29
CA TYR A 113 8.52 15.55 -4.69
C TYR A 113 8.34 16.65 -5.73
N THR A 114 9.40 16.96 -6.49
CA THR A 114 9.38 18.03 -7.49
C THR A 114 8.37 17.74 -8.60
N LYS A 115 8.29 16.48 -9.06
CA LYS A 115 7.31 16.05 -10.08
C LYS A 115 5.87 16.14 -9.56
N LEU A 116 5.61 15.80 -8.31
CA LEU A 116 4.25 15.82 -7.74
C LEU A 116 3.74 17.22 -7.41
N THR A 117 4.64 18.11 -7.03
CA THR A 117 4.30 19.43 -6.46
C THR A 117 4.62 20.59 -7.39
N HIS A 118 5.46 20.39 -8.40
CA HIS A 118 6.04 21.43 -9.25
C HIS A 118 6.83 22.50 -8.46
N ALA A 119 7.20 22.18 -7.22
CA ALA A 119 7.96 23.04 -6.31
C ALA A 119 9.34 22.47 -6.01
N LYS A 120 10.28 23.32 -5.58
CA LYS A 120 11.58 22.85 -5.09
C LYS A 120 11.39 21.97 -3.86
N PHE A 121 12.17 20.89 -3.78
CA PHE A 121 12.19 20.01 -2.62
C PHE A 121 12.49 20.79 -1.34
N GLN A 122 11.63 20.62 -0.32
CA GLN A 122 11.73 21.35 0.95
C GLN A 122 12.15 20.45 2.14
N ASN A 123 12.62 19.22 1.87
CA ASN A 123 13.01 18.23 2.90
C ASN A 123 11.98 18.02 4.02
N LYS A 124 10.70 18.35 3.76
CA LYS A 124 9.61 18.27 4.73
C LYS A 124 8.31 17.84 4.07
N GLY A 125 7.84 16.66 4.47
CA GLY A 125 6.44 16.39 4.80
C GLY A 125 5.43 16.41 3.66
N LEU A 126 5.78 15.97 2.45
CA LEU A 126 4.75 15.66 1.47
C LEU A 126 4.15 14.28 1.83
N VAL A 127 2.92 14.30 2.30
CA VAL A 127 2.20 13.11 2.74
C VAL A 127 1.07 12.81 1.76
N ILE A 128 0.89 11.54 1.42
CA ILE A 128 -0.23 11.04 0.63
C ILE A 128 -0.94 9.97 1.45
N SER A 129 -2.20 10.22 1.81
CA SER A 129 -2.99 9.28 2.60
C SER A 129 -4.19 8.76 1.81
N SER A 130 -4.58 7.52 2.09
CA SER A 130 -5.70 6.85 1.43
C SER A 130 -6.39 5.86 2.38
N PRO A 131 -7.72 5.70 2.28
CA PRO A 131 -8.64 6.47 1.44
C PRO A 131 -8.92 7.86 2.04
N ALA A 132 -8.65 8.94 1.31
CA ALA A 132 -8.91 10.30 1.79
C ALA A 132 -9.37 11.21 0.66
N SER A 133 -10.37 12.05 0.94
CA SER A 133 -10.92 13.05 0.04
C SER A 133 -10.69 14.49 0.51
N SER A 134 -10.17 14.65 1.73
CA SER A 134 -9.87 15.93 2.36
C SER A 134 -8.61 15.88 3.20
N LEU A 135 -8.06 17.06 3.52
CA LEU A 135 -6.90 17.21 4.41
C LEU A 135 -7.15 16.60 5.80
N ALA A 136 -8.35 16.79 6.35
CA ALA A 136 -8.70 16.29 7.68
C ALA A 136 -8.68 14.77 7.72
N GLU A 137 -9.31 14.11 6.74
CA GLU A 137 -9.27 12.65 6.59
C GLU A 137 -7.85 12.14 6.41
N ALA A 138 -7.06 12.81 5.57
CA ALA A 138 -5.69 12.42 5.27
C ALA A 138 -4.81 12.39 6.53
N LYS A 139 -4.94 13.43 7.37
CA LYS A 139 -4.21 13.55 8.65
C LYS A 139 -4.66 12.50 9.67
N ILE A 140 -5.96 12.22 9.75
CA ILE A 140 -6.49 11.18 10.64
C ILE A 140 -5.92 9.82 10.26
N ILE A 141 -5.90 9.50 8.96
CA ILE A 141 -5.36 8.24 8.46
C ILE A 141 -3.86 8.15 8.70
N GLU A 142 -3.10 9.20 8.38
CA GLU A 142 -1.66 9.24 8.66
C GLU A 142 -1.37 8.97 10.14
N ALA A 143 -2.05 9.69 11.04
CA ALA A 143 -1.85 9.55 12.47
C ALA A 143 -2.24 8.16 12.98
N LYS A 144 -3.39 7.62 12.52
CA LYS A 144 -3.83 6.26 12.85
C LYS A 144 -2.76 5.23 12.44
N LEU A 145 -2.30 5.31 11.19
CA LEU A 145 -1.36 4.33 10.63
C LEU A 145 0.02 4.40 11.27
N LYS A 146 0.49 5.60 11.67
CA LYS A 146 1.74 5.77 12.41
C LYS A 146 1.69 5.23 13.83
N ALA A 147 0.51 5.16 14.42
CA ALA A 147 0.30 4.62 15.76
C ALA A 147 0.09 3.10 15.78
N MET A 148 0.07 2.46 14.60
CA MET A 148 0.05 1.00 14.51
C MET A 148 1.46 0.45 14.78
N GLU A 149 1.52 -0.59 15.60
CA GLU A 149 2.76 -1.34 15.89
C GLU A 149 3.04 -2.39 14.83
#